data_AF-A0A378YMV6-F1
#
_entry.id   AF-A0A378YMV6-F1
#
_cell.length_a   1.000
_cell.length_b   1.000
_cell.length_c   1.000
_cell.angle_alpha   90.00
_cell.angle_beta   90.00
_cell.angle_gamma   90.00
#
_symmetry.space_group_name_H-M   'P 1'
#
loop_
_entity.id
_entity.type
_entity.pdbx_description
1 polymer ?
#
loop_
_entity_poly.entity_id
_entity_poly.type
_entity_poly.pdbx_seq_one_letter_code
_entity_poly.pdbx_strand_id
1 'polypeptide(L)'
;MINIDPTRQAHGAAVSFASPATPSFSAGRAIDIHSLLLAHAATLMQASGSDAKEKIDLMRSRQSHGRQARDVANQIETLINQLGTDTSKTTKVGDGIREFFDTHDLLITVDDSGTKKTLQAWESRAKKFGEAGYAGPAGASGDYRADHLRALKAAAESRSEEATDSRTIEQIEINKFLQEYNGVSTLANTIISSRGQQLNQINGSMRS
;
A
#
# COMPACT_ATOMS: atom_id res chain seq x y z
N MET A 1 -54.63 -24.09 -13.68
CA MET A 1 -53.91 -24.04 -14.98
C MET A 1 -53.76 -22.58 -15.36
N ILE A 2 -52.53 -22.07 -15.38
CA ILE A 2 -52.00 -20.86 -16.06
C ILE A 2 -50.50 -20.91 -15.70
N ASN A 3 -49.70 -21.61 -16.49
CA ASN A 3 -48.85 -21.09 -17.57
C ASN A 3 -47.78 -20.10 -17.07
N ILE A 4 -46.54 -20.59 -17.01
CA ILE A 4 -45.35 -19.90 -16.51
C ILE A 4 -44.59 -19.39 -17.74
N ASP A 5 -44.45 -18.08 -17.86
CA ASP A 5 -43.65 -17.42 -18.89
C ASP A 5 -42.58 -16.57 -18.18
N PRO A 6 -41.27 -16.86 -18.29
CA PRO A 6 -40.23 -16.05 -17.69
C PRO A 6 -39.53 -15.22 -18.76
N THR A 7 -40.06 -14.04 -19.06
CA THR A 7 -39.31 -12.96 -19.72
C THR A 7 -39.48 -11.64 -18.98
N ARG A 8 -38.60 -11.39 -17.99
CA ARG A 8 -38.30 -10.01 -17.57
C ARG A 8 -36.80 -9.80 -17.44
N GLN A 9 -36.32 -9.07 -18.44
CA GLN A 9 -34.98 -8.50 -18.58
C GLN A 9 -34.53 -7.78 -17.32
N ALA A 10 -33.34 -8.13 -16.86
CA ALA A 10 -32.57 -7.33 -15.92
C ALA A 10 -32.03 -6.09 -16.64
N HIS A 11 -32.47 -4.91 -16.23
CA HIS A 11 -31.76 -3.67 -16.50
C HIS A 11 -30.62 -3.54 -15.48
N GLY A 12 -29.42 -3.91 -15.91
CA GLY A 12 -28.17 -3.58 -15.25
C GLY A 12 -27.13 -3.38 -16.34
N ALA A 13 -26.70 -2.13 -16.53
CA ALA A 13 -25.81 -1.72 -17.61
C ALA A 13 -24.49 -2.50 -17.57
N ALA A 14 -24.37 -3.50 -18.46
CA ALA A 14 -23.09 -4.05 -18.83
C ALA A 14 -22.31 -2.95 -19.57
N VAL A 15 -21.24 -2.45 -18.96
CA VAL A 15 -20.25 -1.64 -19.67
C VAL A 15 -19.64 -2.55 -20.73
N SER A 16 -20.08 -2.37 -21.97
CA SER A 16 -19.52 -3.09 -23.11
C SER A 16 -18.07 -2.65 -23.26
N PHE A 17 -17.14 -3.56 -22.96
CA PHE A 17 -15.77 -3.43 -23.40
C PHE A 17 -15.79 -3.50 -24.92
N ALA A 18 -15.71 -2.34 -25.58
CA ALA A 18 -15.46 -2.29 -27.01
C ALA A 18 -14.16 -3.05 -27.28
N SER A 19 -14.24 -4.14 -28.05
CA SER A 19 -13.07 -4.83 -28.59
C SER A 19 -12.15 -3.81 -29.27
N PRO A 20 -10.81 -3.98 -29.20
CA PRO A 20 -9.91 -3.13 -29.97
C PRO A 20 -10.22 -3.40 -31.45
N ALA A 21 -10.87 -2.43 -32.10
CA ALA A 21 -11.10 -2.48 -33.53
C ALA A 21 -9.74 -2.62 -34.22
N THR A 22 -9.53 -3.74 -34.90
CA THR A 22 -8.40 -3.93 -35.81
C THR A 22 -8.49 -2.84 -36.89
N PRO A 23 -7.46 -2.00 -37.06
CA PRO A 23 -7.52 -0.93 -38.05
C PRO A 23 -7.57 -1.54 -39.46
N SER A 24 -8.65 -1.27 -40.18
CA SER A 24 -8.76 -1.54 -41.62
C SER A 24 -7.91 -0.51 -42.38
N PHE A 25 -6.89 -1.00 -43.09
CA PHE A 25 -5.96 -0.16 -43.87
C PHE A 25 -6.55 0.13 -45.25
N SER A 26 -7.29 1.24 -45.38
CA SER A 26 -7.58 1.87 -46.67
C SER A 26 -6.44 2.83 -47.03
N ALA A 27 -5.83 2.62 -48.19
CA ALA A 27 -4.83 3.51 -48.78
C ALA A 27 -5.41 4.93 -48.93
N GLY A 28 -4.86 5.91 -48.21
CA GLY A 28 -5.31 7.31 -48.27
C GLY A 28 -5.05 8.15 -47.03
N ARG A 29 -4.65 7.57 -45.89
CA ARG A 29 -4.18 8.32 -44.73
C ARG A 29 -2.74 7.95 -44.46
N ALA A 30 -1.82 8.89 -44.66
CA ALA A 30 -0.53 8.80 -44.00
C ALA A 30 -0.81 8.54 -42.51
N ILE A 31 -0.37 7.39 -42.01
CA ILE A 31 -0.41 7.11 -40.58
C ILE A 31 0.37 8.27 -39.97
N ASP A 32 -0.30 9.14 -39.21
CA ASP A 32 0.39 10.20 -38.47
C ASP A 32 1.13 9.51 -37.32
N ILE A 33 2.30 8.95 -37.65
CA ILE A 33 3.16 8.15 -36.78
C ILE A 33 3.52 8.98 -35.54
N HIS A 34 3.67 10.31 -35.68
CA HIS A 34 3.90 11.22 -34.55
C HIS A 34 2.70 11.26 -33.60
N SER A 35 1.47 11.33 -34.12
CA SER A 35 0.24 11.26 -33.30
C SER A 35 0.07 9.89 -32.62
N LEU A 36 0.44 8.79 -33.28
CA LEU A 36 0.42 7.44 -32.68
C LEU A 36 1.46 7.30 -31.55
N LEU A 37 2.70 7.79 -31.78
CA LEU A 37 3.76 7.81 -30.78
C LEU A 37 3.39 8.69 -29.57
N LEU A 38 2.74 9.83 -29.81
CA LEU A 38 2.27 10.73 -28.74
C LEU A 38 1.16 10.06 -27.90
N ALA A 39 0.21 9.39 -28.55
CA ALA A 39 -0.85 8.65 -27.86
C ALA A 39 -0.26 7.51 -27.01
N HIS A 40 0.76 6.81 -27.52
CA HIS A 40 1.44 5.77 -26.77
C HIS A 40 2.21 6.34 -25.56
N ALA A 41 2.95 7.45 -25.74
CA ALA A 41 3.63 8.14 -24.67
C ALA A 41 2.66 8.65 -23.58
N ALA A 42 1.50 9.18 -23.97
CA ALA A 42 0.46 9.62 -23.03
C ALA A 42 -0.11 8.45 -22.20
N THR A 43 -0.37 7.31 -22.83
CA THR A 43 -0.82 6.09 -22.13
C THR A 43 0.23 5.60 -21.14
N LEU A 44 1.51 5.58 -21.53
CA LEU A 44 2.60 5.22 -20.64
C LEU A 44 2.67 6.19 -19.45
N MET A 45 2.66 7.50 -19.70
CA MET A 45 2.69 8.52 -18.65
C MET A 45 1.50 8.43 -17.68
N GLN A 46 0.31 8.09 -18.19
CA GLN A 46 -0.90 7.93 -17.36
C GLN A 46 -0.83 6.69 -16.48
N ALA A 47 -0.47 5.53 -17.05
CA ALA A 47 -0.28 4.28 -16.31
C ALA A 47 0.82 4.43 -15.26
N SER A 48 1.91 5.09 -15.65
CA SER A 48 2.99 5.50 -14.77
C SER A 48 2.48 6.36 -13.61
N GLY A 49 1.74 7.43 -13.89
CA GLY A 49 1.23 8.34 -12.86
C GLY A 49 0.33 7.66 -11.82
N SER A 50 -0.51 6.70 -12.24
CA SER A 50 -1.33 5.92 -11.31
C SER A 50 -0.51 5.01 -10.39
N ASP A 51 0.49 4.30 -10.92
CA ASP A 51 1.36 3.41 -10.14
C ASP A 51 2.17 4.20 -9.10
N ALA A 52 2.70 5.37 -9.49
CA ALA A 52 3.41 6.25 -8.56
C ALA A 52 2.52 6.77 -7.44
N LYS A 53 1.27 7.13 -7.73
CA LYS A 53 0.32 7.57 -6.69
C LYS A 53 0.03 6.44 -5.70
N GLU A 54 -0.22 5.24 -6.19
CA GLU A 54 -0.46 4.06 -5.34
C GLU A 54 0.75 3.77 -4.45
N LYS A 55 1.97 3.76 -5.00
CA LYS A 55 3.21 3.60 -4.23
C LYS A 55 3.40 4.67 -3.15
N ILE A 56 3.11 5.93 -3.45
CA ILE A 56 3.19 7.02 -2.46
C ILE A 56 2.17 6.82 -1.32
N ASP A 57 0.94 6.41 -1.65
CA ASP A 57 -0.10 6.18 -0.65
C ASP A 57 0.26 4.97 0.24
N LEU A 58 0.83 3.90 -0.34
CA LEU A 58 1.39 2.76 0.39
C LEU A 58 2.54 3.17 1.31
N MET A 59 3.49 3.98 0.81
CA MET A 59 4.60 4.52 1.60
C MET A 59 4.10 5.32 2.80
N ARG A 60 3.10 6.20 2.59
CA ARG A 60 2.51 7.00 3.68
C ARG A 60 1.86 6.12 4.74
N SER A 61 1.12 5.10 4.31
CA SER A 61 0.50 4.12 5.20
C SER A 61 1.56 3.38 6.03
N ARG A 62 2.59 2.81 5.39
CA ARG A 62 3.69 2.11 6.09
C ARG A 62 4.48 3.02 7.02
N GLN A 63 4.74 4.27 6.63
CA GLN A 63 5.38 5.25 7.52
C GLN A 63 4.54 5.54 8.75
N SER A 64 3.22 5.63 8.61
CA SER A 64 2.32 5.77 9.75
C SER A 64 2.42 4.56 10.68
N HIS A 65 2.40 3.35 10.13
CA HIS A 65 2.56 2.12 10.92
C HIS A 65 3.90 2.07 11.64
N GLY A 66 5.00 2.42 10.96
CA GLY A 66 6.33 2.44 11.56
C GLY A 66 6.49 3.50 12.66
N ARG A 67 5.74 4.59 12.62
CA ARG A 67 5.69 5.57 13.73
C ARG A 67 4.94 4.99 14.92
N GLN A 68 3.73 4.45 14.68
CA GLN A 68 2.92 3.82 15.72
C GLN A 68 3.68 2.69 16.42
N ALA A 69 4.40 1.86 15.66
CA ALA A 69 5.24 0.78 16.20
C ALA A 69 6.32 1.30 17.16
N ARG A 70 7.00 2.40 16.81
CA ARG A 70 8.00 3.05 17.68
C ARG A 70 7.38 3.65 18.92
N ASP A 71 6.23 4.32 18.78
CA ASP A 71 5.52 4.92 19.90
C ASP A 71 5.07 3.86 20.91
N VAL A 72 4.54 2.73 20.41
CA VAL A 72 4.17 1.57 21.22
C VAL A 72 5.39 0.93 21.89
N ALA A 73 6.51 0.78 21.17
CA ALA A 73 7.76 0.27 21.76
C ALA A 73 8.26 1.17 22.89
N ASN A 74 8.17 2.50 22.74
CA ASN A 74 8.55 3.48 23.77
C ASN A 74 7.60 3.44 24.99
N GLN A 75 6.29 3.25 24.76
CA GLN A 75 5.33 3.04 25.85
C GLN A 75 5.65 1.77 26.64
N ILE A 76 5.96 0.67 25.94
CA ILE A 76 6.35 -0.59 26.57
C ILE A 76 7.67 -0.43 27.34
N GLU A 77 8.65 0.29 26.79
CA GLU A 77 9.91 0.60 27.46
C GLU A 77 9.68 1.38 28.77
N THR A 78 8.75 2.33 28.76
CA THR A 78 8.36 3.07 29.96
C THR A 78 7.78 2.13 31.03
N LEU A 79 6.94 1.18 30.63
CA LEU A 79 6.39 0.16 31.53
C LEU A 79 7.50 -0.74 32.10
N ILE A 80 8.44 -1.19 31.27
CA ILE A 80 9.61 -1.99 31.70
C ILE A 80 10.39 -1.22 32.78
N ASN A 81 10.67 0.07 32.53
CA ASN A 81 11.41 0.91 33.47
C ASN A 81 10.65 1.16 34.78
N GLN A 82 9.32 1.19 34.75
CA GLN A 82 8.49 1.27 35.96
C GLN A 82 8.52 -0.01 36.81
N LEU A 83 8.58 -1.19 36.18
CA LEU A 83 8.75 -2.47 36.89
C LEU A 83 10.16 -2.60 37.49
N GLY A 84 11.16 -2.08 36.78
CA GLY A 84 12.57 -2.14 37.19
C GLY A 84 13.13 -3.56 37.09
N THR A 85 13.97 -3.94 38.05
CA THR A 85 14.60 -5.27 38.12
C THR A 85 13.83 -6.29 38.94
N ASP A 86 12.71 -5.89 39.55
CA ASP A 86 11.90 -6.76 40.39
C ASP A 86 11.07 -7.70 39.51
N THR A 87 11.46 -8.98 39.50
CA THR A 87 10.83 -10.00 38.66
C THR A 87 9.46 -10.42 39.19
N SER A 88 9.07 -10.04 40.41
CA SER A 88 7.77 -10.39 40.99
C SER A 88 6.65 -9.41 40.61
N LYS A 89 7.00 -8.21 40.16
CA LYS A 89 6.03 -7.18 39.78
C LYS A 89 5.43 -7.48 38.41
N THR A 90 4.16 -7.11 38.27
CA THR A 90 3.43 -7.14 37.02
C THR A 90 2.75 -5.80 36.77
N THR A 91 2.49 -5.50 35.50
CA THR A 91 1.69 -4.34 35.10
C THR A 91 0.77 -4.70 33.95
N LYS A 92 -0.27 -3.90 33.76
CA LYS A 92 -1.17 -4.04 32.61
C LYS A 92 -0.69 -3.16 31.47
N VAL A 93 -0.73 -3.68 30.24
CA VAL A 93 -0.55 -2.83 29.06
C VAL A 93 -1.77 -1.96 28.84
N GLY A 94 -1.58 -0.77 28.29
CA GLY A 94 -2.66 0.15 27.95
C GLY A 94 -3.39 -0.25 26.66
N ASP A 95 -4.55 0.37 26.44
CA ASP A 95 -5.40 0.09 25.30
C ASP A 95 -4.73 0.39 23.94
N GLY A 96 -3.91 1.44 23.86
CA GLY A 96 -3.17 1.75 22.64
C GLY A 96 -2.16 0.67 22.22
N ILE A 97 -1.56 -0.02 23.21
CA ILE A 97 -0.70 -1.18 22.92
C ILE A 97 -1.57 -2.32 22.38
N ARG A 98 -2.71 -2.62 23.02
CA ARG A 98 -3.61 -3.69 22.56
C ARG A 98 -4.15 -3.45 21.16
N GLU A 99 -4.62 -2.23 20.90
CA GLU A 99 -5.12 -1.82 19.60
C GLU A 99 -4.08 -2.04 18.51
N PHE A 100 -2.84 -1.61 18.73
CA PHE A 100 -1.76 -1.78 17.75
C PHE A 100 -1.47 -3.25 17.44
N PHE A 101 -1.34 -4.09 18.47
CA PHE A 101 -1.05 -5.52 18.30
C PHE A 101 -2.20 -6.28 17.62
N ASP A 102 -3.45 -5.96 17.96
CA ASP A 102 -4.63 -6.63 17.40
C ASP A 102 -4.93 -6.18 15.97
N THR A 103 -4.71 -4.90 15.66
CA THR A 103 -4.89 -4.31 14.32
C THR A 103 -3.92 -4.91 13.32
N HIS A 104 -2.70 -5.24 13.75
CA HIS A 104 -1.65 -5.76 12.88
C HIS A 104 -1.39 -7.26 13.03
N ASP A 105 -2.17 -7.96 13.84
CA ASP A 105 -2.01 -9.41 14.10
C ASP A 105 -0.57 -9.81 14.43
N LEU A 106 0.10 -8.98 15.24
CA LEU A 106 1.52 -9.17 15.50
C LEU A 106 1.76 -10.44 16.30
N LEU A 107 2.68 -11.25 15.79
CA LEU A 107 3.12 -12.48 16.41
C LEU A 107 4.22 -12.19 17.42
N ILE A 108 3.97 -12.55 18.67
CA ILE A 108 4.89 -12.33 19.78
C ILE A 108 5.44 -13.67 20.24
N THR A 109 6.76 -13.76 20.39
CA THR A 109 7.42 -14.92 21.00
C THR A 109 7.16 -14.89 22.50
N VAL A 110 6.35 -15.83 23.00
CA VAL A 110 5.82 -15.78 24.37
C VAL A 110 6.76 -16.46 25.38
N ASP A 111 7.61 -17.37 24.89
CA ASP A 111 8.49 -18.20 25.70
C ASP A 111 9.75 -18.61 24.92
N ASP A 112 10.69 -19.25 25.63
CA ASP A 112 11.94 -19.77 25.05
C ASP A 112 11.72 -20.97 24.11
N SER A 113 10.51 -21.52 24.02
CA SER A 113 10.17 -22.59 23.07
C SER A 113 10.05 -22.07 21.63
N GLY A 114 10.06 -20.74 21.45
CA GLY A 114 9.85 -20.10 20.16
C GLY A 114 8.38 -20.05 19.75
N THR A 115 7.45 -20.38 20.67
CA THR A 115 6.02 -20.34 20.38
C THR A 115 5.59 -18.88 20.16
N LYS A 116 4.98 -18.64 19.00
CA LYS A 116 4.45 -17.32 18.64
C LYS A 116 2.94 -17.27 18.83
N LYS A 117 2.44 -16.22 19.48
CA LYS A 117 1.01 -15.97 19.65
C LYS A 117 0.69 -14.51 19.33
N THR A 118 -0.53 -14.26 18.87
CA THR A 118 -1.08 -12.90 18.84
C THR A 118 -1.36 -12.44 20.26
N LEU A 119 -1.43 -11.11 20.47
CA LEU A 119 -1.73 -10.57 21.79
C LEU A 119 -3.11 -11.02 22.29
N GLN A 120 -4.09 -11.11 21.38
CA GLN A 120 -5.40 -11.69 21.67
C GLN A 120 -5.29 -13.12 22.24
N ALA A 121 -4.52 -13.99 21.57
CA ALA A 121 -4.35 -15.37 21.98
C ALA A 121 -3.54 -15.50 23.29
N TRP A 122 -2.56 -14.62 23.51
CA TRP A 122 -1.82 -14.56 24.77
C TRP A 122 -2.77 -14.18 25.92
N GLU A 123 -3.51 -13.09 25.78
CA GLU A 123 -4.46 -12.61 26.79
C GLU A 123 -5.73 -13.48 26.89
N SER A 124 -5.82 -14.57 26.12
CA SER A 124 -6.98 -15.47 26.04
C SER A 124 -8.30 -14.73 25.76
N ARG A 125 -8.22 -13.66 24.95
CA ARG A 125 -9.37 -12.80 24.63
C ARG A 125 -10.22 -13.40 23.52
N ALA A 126 -11.54 -13.37 23.71
CA ALA A 126 -12.49 -13.83 22.70
C ALA A 126 -12.59 -12.88 21.49
N LYS A 127 -12.28 -11.60 21.69
CA LYS A 127 -12.43 -10.52 20.71
C LYS A 127 -11.22 -9.62 20.70
N LYS A 128 -10.93 -9.05 19.53
CA LYS A 128 -9.90 -8.03 19.37
C LYS A 128 -10.38 -6.70 19.94
N PHE A 129 -9.42 -5.84 20.28
CA PHE A 129 -9.71 -4.47 20.64
C PHE A 129 -10.48 -3.78 19.50
N GLY A 130 -11.55 -3.05 19.84
CA GLY A 130 -12.41 -2.35 18.87
C GLY A 130 -13.54 -3.20 18.26
N GLU A 131 -13.58 -4.52 18.49
CA GLU A 131 -14.71 -5.35 18.06
C GLU A 131 -15.93 -5.20 18.99
N ALA A 132 -17.14 -5.33 18.42
CA ALA A 132 -18.37 -5.33 19.20
C ALA A 132 -18.37 -6.47 20.23
N GLY A 133 -18.60 -6.14 21.50
CA GLY A 133 -18.51 -7.08 22.60
C GLY A 133 -17.08 -7.33 23.11
N TYR A 134 -16.12 -6.47 22.74
CA TYR A 134 -14.79 -6.49 23.33
C TYR A 134 -14.85 -6.35 24.85
N ALA A 135 -14.15 -7.25 25.53
CA ALA A 135 -13.83 -7.16 26.94
C ALA A 135 -12.32 -7.28 27.10
N GLY A 136 -11.73 -6.39 27.90
CA GLY A 136 -10.32 -6.47 28.27
C GLY A 136 -9.99 -7.78 28.99
N PRO A 137 -8.70 -8.12 29.11
CA PRO A 137 -8.27 -9.34 29.80
C PRO A 137 -8.76 -9.35 31.26
N ALA A 138 -9.36 -10.46 31.66
CA ALA A 138 -9.78 -10.70 33.04
C ALA A 138 -8.68 -11.40 33.84
N GLY A 139 -8.55 -11.07 35.13
CA GLY A 139 -7.57 -11.69 36.02
C GLY A 139 -6.11 -11.44 35.60
N ALA A 140 -5.26 -12.44 35.81
CA ALA A 140 -3.82 -12.35 35.57
C ALA A 140 -3.41 -12.44 34.08
N SER A 141 -4.35 -12.76 33.17
CA SER A 141 -4.05 -12.89 31.74
C SER A 141 -3.63 -11.58 31.07
N GLY A 142 -3.86 -10.43 31.71
CA GLY A 142 -3.40 -9.12 31.27
C GLY A 142 -2.26 -8.54 32.10
N ASP A 143 -1.68 -9.33 33.01
CA ASP A 143 -0.60 -8.91 33.89
C ASP A 143 0.75 -9.34 33.29
N TYR A 144 1.55 -8.33 32.92
CA TYR A 144 2.81 -8.50 32.21
C TYR A 144 3.99 -8.25 33.14
N ARG A 145 4.92 -9.21 33.16
CA ARG A 145 6.23 -9.09 33.78
C ARG A 145 7.20 -8.43 32.80
N ALA A 146 8.37 -8.01 33.29
CA ALA A 146 9.35 -7.28 32.49
C ALA A 146 9.88 -8.08 31.27
N ASP A 147 10.03 -9.40 31.40
CA ASP A 147 10.35 -10.33 30.30
C ASP A 147 9.25 -10.37 29.23
N HIS A 148 7.98 -10.48 29.64
CA HIS A 148 6.85 -10.43 28.70
C HIS A 148 6.80 -9.10 27.93
N LEU A 149 7.02 -7.98 28.64
CA LEU A 149 7.07 -6.66 28.01
C LEU A 149 8.26 -6.53 27.03
N ARG A 150 9.42 -7.12 27.33
CA ARG A 150 10.54 -7.16 26.38
C ARG A 150 10.18 -7.93 25.10
N ALA A 151 9.43 -9.03 25.22
CA ALA A 151 8.93 -9.75 24.05
C ALA A 151 7.95 -8.91 23.21
N LEU A 152 7.03 -8.18 23.86
CA LEU A 152 6.16 -7.24 23.17
C LEU A 152 6.97 -6.13 22.48
N LYS A 153 7.93 -5.54 23.18
CA LYS A 153 8.80 -4.50 22.62
C LYS A 153 9.53 -5.01 21.37
N ALA A 154 10.15 -6.19 21.44
CA ALA A 154 10.84 -6.79 20.31
C ALA A 154 9.92 -7.02 19.10
N ALA A 155 8.68 -7.47 19.32
CA ALA A 155 7.70 -7.64 18.25
C ALA A 155 7.30 -6.29 17.61
N ALA A 156 7.13 -5.24 18.41
CA ALA A 156 6.83 -3.89 17.91
C ALA A 156 8.04 -3.29 17.15
N GLU A 157 9.26 -3.46 17.65
CA GLU A 157 10.49 -2.98 17.00
C GLU A 157 10.74 -3.69 15.67
N SER A 158 10.58 -5.01 15.62
CA SER A 158 10.68 -5.79 14.37
C SER A 158 9.72 -5.25 13.31
N ARG A 159 8.50 -4.86 13.68
CA ARG A 159 7.55 -4.24 12.76
C ARG A 159 7.98 -2.85 12.29
N SER A 160 8.60 -2.06 13.17
CA SER A 160 9.18 -0.76 12.83
C SER A 160 10.36 -0.88 11.86
N GLU A 161 11.19 -1.92 12.02
CA GLU A 161 12.29 -2.24 11.11
C GLU A 161 11.77 -2.61 9.72
N GLU A 162 10.79 -3.52 9.62
CA GLU A 162 10.13 -3.88 8.36
C GLU A 162 9.58 -2.63 7.61
N ALA A 163 8.99 -1.70 8.34
CA ALA A 163 8.49 -0.45 7.77
C ALA A 163 9.63 0.48 7.27
N THR A 164 10.80 0.42 7.90
CA THR A 164 11.98 1.21 7.53
C THR A 164 12.67 0.63 6.30
N ASP A 165 12.83 -0.69 6.24
CA ASP A 165 13.39 -1.38 5.08
C ASP A 165 12.51 -1.19 3.84
N SER A 166 11.19 -1.32 4.02
CA SER A 166 10.20 -1.06 2.96
C SER A 166 10.36 0.37 2.40
N ARG A 167 10.53 1.38 3.26
CA ARG A 167 10.71 2.77 2.82
C ARG A 167 11.91 2.95 1.90
N THR A 168 13.03 2.28 2.17
CA THR A 168 14.24 2.38 1.34
C THR A 168 14.00 1.80 -0.04
N ILE A 169 13.39 0.62 -0.10
CA ILE A 169 13.03 -0.05 -1.36
C ILE A 169 12.05 0.82 -2.16
N GLU A 170 10.98 1.30 -1.52
CA GLU A 170 9.95 2.11 -2.16
C GLU A 170 10.52 3.45 -2.67
N GLN A 171 11.48 4.06 -1.96
CA GLN A 171 12.17 5.28 -2.42
C GLN A 171 13.01 5.03 -3.68
N ILE A 172 13.67 3.88 -3.78
CA ILE A 172 14.42 3.48 -4.98
C ILE A 172 13.45 3.30 -6.15
N GLU A 173 12.31 2.65 -5.93
CA GLU A 173 11.28 2.43 -6.94
C GLU A 173 10.67 3.75 -7.44
N ILE A 174 10.37 4.71 -6.56
CA ILE A 174 9.91 6.04 -6.97
C ILE A 174 10.99 6.79 -7.77
N ASN A 175 12.26 6.69 -7.40
CA ASN A 175 13.32 7.35 -8.15
C ASN A 175 13.47 6.75 -9.55
N LYS A 176 13.40 5.42 -9.68
CA LYS A 176 13.40 4.72 -10.97
C LYS A 176 12.19 5.13 -11.80
N PHE A 177 11.02 5.21 -11.17
CA PHE A 177 9.81 5.70 -11.79
C PHE A 177 9.97 7.11 -12.38
N LEU A 178 10.49 8.06 -11.59
CA LEU A 178 10.71 9.43 -12.05
C LEU A 178 11.71 9.49 -13.21
N GLN A 179 12.72 8.62 -13.23
CA GLN A 179 13.64 8.50 -14.36
C GLN A 179 12.94 7.99 -15.62
N GLU A 180 12.11 6.96 -15.52
CA GLU A 180 11.31 6.43 -16.65
C GLU A 180 10.34 7.49 -17.18
N TYR A 181 9.62 8.18 -16.30
CA TYR A 181 8.70 9.25 -16.66
C TYR A 181 9.41 10.41 -17.38
N ASN A 182 10.57 10.84 -16.88
CA ASN A 182 11.37 11.88 -17.53
C ASN A 182 11.89 11.43 -18.91
N GLY A 183 12.22 10.15 -19.07
CA GLY A 183 12.57 9.55 -20.36
C GLY A 183 11.42 9.63 -21.37
N VAL A 184 10.22 9.21 -20.97
CA VAL A 184 9.01 9.27 -21.82
C VAL A 184 8.63 10.71 -22.16
N SER A 185 8.71 11.63 -21.19
CA SER A 185 8.47 13.06 -21.40
C SER A 185 9.46 13.66 -22.41
N THR A 186 10.74 13.30 -22.32
CA THR A 186 11.78 13.73 -23.27
C THR A 186 11.50 13.19 -24.68
N LEU A 187 11.08 11.93 -24.79
CA LEU A 187 10.66 11.34 -26.07
C LEU A 187 9.46 12.08 -26.67
N ALA A 188 8.42 12.35 -25.86
CA ALA A 188 7.23 13.09 -26.30
C ALA A 188 7.60 14.50 -26.79
N ASN A 189 8.44 15.23 -26.05
CA ASN A 189 8.94 16.54 -26.46
C ASN A 189 9.76 16.48 -27.75
N THR A 190 10.56 15.44 -27.92
CA THR A 190 11.34 15.20 -29.15
C THR A 190 10.42 14.95 -30.35
N ILE A 191 9.35 14.16 -30.17
CA ILE A 191 8.33 13.90 -31.20
C ILE A 191 7.60 15.20 -31.59
N ILE A 192 7.20 16.02 -30.61
CA ILE A 192 6.54 17.31 -30.85
C ILE A 192 7.47 18.25 -31.61
N SER A 193 8.73 18.36 -31.18
CA SER A 193 9.75 19.20 -31.82
C SER A 193 10.02 18.75 -33.26
N SER A 194 10.21 17.45 -33.49
CA SER A 194 10.41 16.86 -34.82
C SER A 194 9.23 17.15 -35.75
N ARG A 195 7.98 17.03 -35.26
CA ARG A 195 6.78 17.39 -36.03
C ARG A 195 6.77 18.87 -36.41
N GLY A 196 7.14 19.76 -35.47
CA GLY A 196 7.24 21.20 -35.74
C GLY A 196 8.28 21.54 -36.80
N GLN A 197 9.45 20.88 -36.77
CA GLN A 197 10.51 21.05 -37.76
C GLN A 197 10.08 20.57 -39.15
N GLN A 198 9.44 19.40 -39.26
CA GLN A 198 8.90 18.91 -40.54
C GLN A 198 7.86 19.88 -41.12
N LEU A 199 6.93 20.37 -40.32
CA LEU A 199 5.94 21.35 -40.77
C LEU A 199 6.59 22.65 -41.26
N ASN A 200 7.63 23.12 -40.57
CA ASN A 200 8.38 24.30 -40.99
C ASN A 200 9.17 24.07 -42.29
N GLN A 201 9.73 22.88 -42.50
CA GLN A 201 10.41 22.52 -43.75
C GLN A 201 9.42 22.45 -44.92
N ILE A 202 8.25 21.83 -44.73
CA ILE A 202 7.19 21.76 -45.75
C ILE A 202 6.68 23.16 -46.07
N ASN A 203 6.44 24.00 -45.07
CA ASN A 203 5.99 25.38 -45.28
C ASN A 203 7.07 26.23 -45.96
N GLY A 204 8.34 25.98 -45.66
CA GLY A 204 9.48 26.60 -46.33
C GLY A 204 9.60 26.20 -47.81
N SER A 205 9.44 24.90 -48.12
CA SER A 205 9.51 24.39 -49.49
C SER A 205 8.30 24.75 -50.35
N MET A 206 7.15 25.08 -49.74
CA MET A 206 5.99 25.63 -50.46
C MET A 206 6.12 27.13 -50.75
N ARG A 207 7.04 27.83 -50.08
CA ARG A 207 7.26 29.27 -50.23
C ARG A 207 8.45 29.61 -51.14
N SER A 208 9.33 28.65 -51.43
CA SER A 208 10.42 28.75 -52.41
C SER A 208 9.97 28.34 -53.80
#